data_AF-A0A2P2KBX5-F1
#
_entry.id   AF-A0A2P2KBX5-F1
#
_cell.length_a   1.000
_cell.length_b   1.000
_cell.length_c   1.000
_cell.angle_alpha   90.00
_cell.angle_beta   90.00
_cell.angle_gamma   90.00
#
_symmetry.space_group_name_H-M   'P 1'
#
loop_
_entity.id
_entity.type
_entity.pdbx_description
1 polymer ?
#
loop_
_entity_poly.entity_id
_entity_poly.type
_entity_poly.pdbx_seq_one_letter_code
_entity_poly.pdbx_strand_id
1 'polypeptide(L)'
;MDRKTLFLSFFFLQNKSFLPIYFAGTPADCTSLGISRALFPEVPDLVLSGINMGSNFGYHNVYSGTVAGAREAFFHDLPGVSVSYDWVKGKSNIQDYTLAAEACLPIISAIITEIRNQSYPSGCFLNIGLPTDVANHKGYKLTRQGKSIYRMGWRQVTSNIQGGKMLSTMTMDEDPALPTDIDASCTSEKQLVFKRMVIAKVNDAEDDTDHRLLQDGYITVTPVAALSPADIGCQLYFKDWLPRVVECSSSPAL
;
A
#
# COMPACT_ATOMS: atom_id res chain seq x y z
N MET A 1 -13.11 -12.84 -22.89
CA MET A 1 -12.65 -11.47 -22.58
C MET A 1 -11.36 -11.60 -21.80
N ASP A 2 -10.24 -11.26 -22.43
CA ASP A 2 -8.96 -11.12 -21.76
C ASP A 2 -9.06 -9.96 -20.76
N ARG A 3 -8.69 -10.21 -19.51
CA ARG A 3 -8.91 -9.29 -18.38
C ARG A 3 -7.64 -8.51 -18.10
N LYS A 4 -7.79 -7.24 -17.76
CA LYS A 4 -6.66 -6.33 -17.56
C LYS A 4 -6.67 -5.84 -16.11
N THR A 5 -5.68 -6.27 -15.35
CA THR A 5 -5.40 -5.77 -14.00
C THR A 5 -4.32 -4.70 -14.11
N LEU A 6 -4.55 -3.53 -13.53
CA LEU A 6 -3.53 -2.49 -13.45
C LEU A 6 -2.72 -2.67 -12.16
N PHE A 7 -1.42 -2.93 -12.29
CA PHE A 7 -0.51 -3.07 -11.16
C PHE A 7 0.40 -1.83 -11.05
N LEU A 8 0.24 -1.07 -9.97
CA LEU A 8 1.13 0.03 -9.61
C LEU A 8 2.17 -0.49 -8.63
N SER A 9 3.37 -0.79 -9.15
CA SER A 9 4.51 -1.19 -8.32
C SER A 9 5.41 -0.03 -7.96
N PHE A 10 5.95 -0.07 -6.73
CA PHE A 10 7.09 0.76 -6.33
C PHE A 10 8.45 0.10 -6.66
N PHE A 11 8.47 -1.18 -7.08
CA PHE A 11 9.69 -1.90 -7.50
C PHE A 11 9.46 -2.87 -8.67
N PHE A 12 10.44 -2.98 -9.55
CA PHE A 12 10.41 -3.79 -10.77
C PHE A 12 10.17 -5.27 -10.50
N LEU A 13 9.24 -5.88 -11.24
CA LEU A 13 9.12 -7.33 -11.39
C LEU A 13 9.62 -7.73 -12.79
N GLN A 14 10.58 -8.66 -12.83
CA GLN A 14 11.02 -9.31 -14.07
C GLN A 14 10.14 -10.53 -14.39
N ASN A 15 9.86 -10.70 -15.68
CA ASN A 15 9.32 -11.88 -16.39
C ASN A 15 7.82 -12.20 -16.33
N LYS A 16 7.07 -11.62 -17.29
CA LYS A 16 6.32 -12.27 -18.39
C LYS A 16 5.51 -11.16 -19.08
N SER A 17 5.76 -10.91 -20.39
CA SER A 17 5.11 -9.87 -21.24
C SER A 17 4.46 -8.71 -20.47
N PHE A 18 5.25 -8.09 -19.59
CA PHE A 18 4.84 -6.98 -18.76
C PHE A 18 5.46 -5.76 -19.41
N LEU A 19 4.64 -4.78 -19.78
CA LEU A 19 5.14 -3.52 -20.29
C LEU A 19 5.26 -2.55 -19.11
N PRO A 20 6.45 -2.35 -18.53
CA PRO A 20 6.63 -1.33 -17.51
C PRO A 20 6.49 0.05 -18.16
N ILE A 21 5.68 0.91 -17.56
CA ILE A 21 5.44 2.27 -18.02
C ILE A 21 5.87 3.20 -16.90
N TYR A 22 6.74 4.16 -17.21
CA TYR A 22 7.21 5.17 -16.26
C TYR A 22 6.43 6.45 -16.49
N PHE A 23 5.88 7.00 -15.42
CA PHE A 23 5.13 8.23 -15.45
C PHE A 23 5.69 9.17 -14.37
N ALA A 24 5.98 10.41 -14.76
CA ALA A 24 6.47 11.44 -13.85
C ALA A 24 5.28 12.11 -13.13
N GLY A 25 4.63 11.37 -12.25
CA GLY A 25 3.49 11.84 -11.46
C GLY A 25 3.33 11.09 -10.14
N THR A 26 2.27 11.42 -9.40
CA THR A 26 1.92 10.73 -8.16
C THR A 26 1.30 9.36 -8.43
N PRO A 27 1.24 8.44 -7.45
CA PRO A 27 0.53 7.16 -7.61
C PRO A 27 -0.96 7.31 -7.99
N ALA A 28 -1.61 8.39 -7.55
CA ALA A 28 -2.97 8.71 -7.98
C ALA A 28 -2.99 9.07 -9.47
N ASP A 29 -2.07 9.93 -9.94
CA ASP A 29 -1.98 10.29 -11.36
C ASP A 29 -1.71 9.05 -12.25
N CYS A 30 -0.84 8.14 -11.80
CA CYS A 30 -0.57 6.88 -12.51
C CYS A 30 -1.83 6.02 -12.65
N THR A 31 -2.65 5.96 -11.59
CA THR A 31 -3.92 5.22 -11.60
C THR A 31 -4.92 5.89 -12.54
N SER A 32 -5.09 7.20 -12.40
CA SER A 32 -5.96 8.02 -13.23
C SER A 32 -5.61 7.88 -14.73
N LEU A 33 -4.32 7.92 -15.08
CA LEU A 33 -3.83 7.69 -16.43
C LEU A 33 -4.20 6.29 -16.95
N GLY A 34 -4.02 5.25 -16.14
CA GLY A 34 -4.38 3.88 -16.49
C GLY A 34 -5.89 3.68 -16.70
N ILE A 35 -6.74 4.44 -16.01
CA ILE A 35 -8.20 4.41 -16.11
C ILE A 35 -8.72 5.29 -17.27
N SER A 36 -8.02 6.39 -17.58
CA SER A 36 -8.43 7.44 -18.53
C SER A 36 -8.64 7.00 -19.98
N ARG A 37 -8.24 5.77 -20.32
CA ARG A 37 -8.10 5.23 -21.67
C ARG A 37 -7.06 5.89 -22.58
N ALA A 38 -6.30 6.87 -22.08
CA ALA A 38 -5.21 7.48 -22.84
C ALA A 38 -4.02 6.53 -23.02
N LEU A 39 -3.79 5.65 -22.02
CA LEU A 39 -2.71 4.66 -22.03
C LEU A 39 -3.14 3.29 -22.55
N PHE A 40 -4.36 2.87 -22.21
CA PHE A 40 -4.93 1.58 -22.61
C PHE A 40 -6.30 1.79 -23.25
N PRO A 41 -6.70 1.04 -24.29
CA PRO A 41 -8.02 1.23 -24.91
C PRO A 41 -9.19 0.83 -23.99
N GLU A 42 -8.93 0.06 -22.94
CA GLU A 42 -9.92 -0.48 -22.02
C GLU A 42 -9.62 -0.04 -20.58
N VAL A 43 -10.67 0.04 -19.76
CA VAL A 43 -10.58 0.36 -18.33
C VAL A 43 -10.29 -0.93 -17.56
N PRO A 44 -9.39 -0.92 -16.55
CA PRO A 44 -9.11 -2.10 -15.75
C PRO A 44 -10.29 -2.51 -14.86
N ASP A 45 -10.45 -3.81 -14.64
CA ASP A 45 -11.47 -4.36 -13.72
C ASP A 45 -11.07 -4.22 -12.24
N LEU A 46 -9.77 -4.11 -11.97
CA LEU A 46 -9.18 -4.06 -10.63
C LEU A 46 -7.85 -3.30 -10.69
N VAL A 47 -7.65 -2.42 -9.70
CA VAL A 47 -6.38 -1.71 -9.49
C VAL A 47 -5.70 -2.25 -8.23
N LEU A 48 -4.44 -2.67 -8.38
CA LEU A 48 -3.56 -3.08 -7.30
C LEU A 48 -2.45 -2.04 -7.13
N SER A 49 -2.27 -1.50 -5.93
CA SER A 49 -1.19 -0.56 -5.62
C SER A 49 -0.29 -1.11 -4.51
N GLY A 50 0.98 -1.33 -4.79
CA GLY A 50 1.93 -1.96 -3.87
C GLY A 50 2.92 -2.90 -4.59
N ILE A 51 3.69 -3.71 -3.88
CA ILE A 51 3.74 -3.85 -2.42
C ILE A 51 4.63 -2.76 -1.83
N ASN A 52 4.09 -1.94 -0.94
CA ASN A 52 4.85 -0.86 -0.30
C ASN A 52 5.87 -1.39 0.70
N MET A 53 7.06 -0.77 0.71
CA MET A 53 8.05 -0.96 1.77
C MET A 53 7.68 -0.10 2.97
N GLY A 54 7.07 -0.72 3.98
CA GLY A 54 6.62 -0.08 5.20
C GLY A 54 5.10 -0.06 5.34
N SER A 55 4.68 0.00 6.59
CA SER A 55 3.29 0.03 7.03
C SER A 55 2.56 1.33 6.62
N ASN A 56 1.28 1.19 6.24
CA ASN A 56 0.35 2.29 5.95
C ASN A 56 -0.93 2.18 6.81
N PHE A 57 -0.80 1.80 8.08
CA PHE A 57 -1.95 1.56 8.98
C PHE A 57 -2.31 2.77 9.82
N GLY A 58 -3.52 2.76 10.39
CA GLY A 58 -4.05 3.86 11.16
C GLY A 58 -4.23 5.12 10.29
N TYR A 59 -3.79 6.28 10.78
CA TYR A 59 -3.88 7.53 10.01
C TYR A 59 -2.80 7.69 8.94
N HIS A 60 -1.80 6.80 8.87
CA HIS A 60 -0.82 6.82 7.78
C HIS A 60 -1.46 6.56 6.41
N ASN A 61 -2.58 5.84 6.38
CA ASN A 61 -3.30 5.56 5.14
C ASN A 61 -3.80 6.83 4.43
N VAL A 62 -4.02 7.93 5.15
CA VAL A 62 -4.54 9.19 4.59
C VAL A 62 -3.51 9.81 3.64
N TYR A 63 -2.24 9.78 4.05
CA TYR A 63 -1.12 10.40 3.36
C TYR A 63 -0.36 9.44 2.42
N SER A 64 -0.67 8.15 2.47
CA SER A 64 0.08 7.13 1.75
C SER A 64 -0.18 7.20 0.24
N GLY A 65 0.89 7.26 -0.55
CA GLY A 65 0.81 7.16 -2.01
C GLY A 65 0.28 5.81 -2.48
N THR A 66 0.64 4.71 -1.81
CA THR A 66 0.12 3.37 -2.11
C THR A 66 -1.38 3.30 -1.92
N VAL A 67 -1.88 3.86 -0.81
CA VAL A 67 -3.32 3.93 -0.53
C VAL A 67 -3.99 4.91 -1.50
N ALA A 68 -3.33 6.01 -1.88
CA ALA A 68 -3.86 6.97 -2.85
C ALA A 68 -4.07 6.36 -4.24
N GLY A 69 -3.23 5.41 -4.67
CA GLY A 69 -3.45 4.67 -5.92
C GLY A 69 -4.73 3.84 -5.90
N ALA A 70 -4.95 3.05 -4.83
CA ALA A 70 -6.20 2.30 -4.67
C ALA A 70 -7.43 3.21 -4.47
N ARG A 71 -7.25 4.35 -3.78
CA ARG A 71 -8.29 5.35 -3.56
C ARG A 71 -8.70 6.07 -4.85
N GLU A 72 -7.75 6.33 -5.76
CA GLU A 72 -8.08 6.89 -7.07
C GLU A 72 -9.01 5.93 -7.83
N ALA A 73 -8.72 4.63 -7.86
CA ALA A 73 -9.62 3.64 -8.46
C ALA A 73 -11.03 3.69 -7.83
N PHE A 74 -11.11 3.80 -6.50
CA PHE A 74 -12.37 3.98 -5.79
C PHE A 74 -13.14 5.24 -6.24
N PHE A 75 -12.47 6.37 -6.52
CA PHE A 75 -13.14 7.57 -7.02
C PHE A 75 -13.70 7.43 -8.44
N HIS A 76 -13.25 6.44 -9.20
CA HIS A 76 -13.78 6.08 -10.52
C HIS A 76 -14.72 4.87 -10.46
N ASP A 77 -15.26 4.54 -9.27
CA ASP A 77 -16.14 3.39 -9.04
C ASP A 77 -15.52 2.02 -9.41
N LEU A 78 -14.18 1.92 -9.35
CA LEU A 78 -13.44 0.69 -9.62
C LEU A 78 -12.94 0.04 -8.34
N PRO A 79 -12.93 -1.31 -8.28
CA PRO A 79 -12.26 -2.05 -7.22
C PRO A 79 -10.78 -1.66 -7.10
N GLY A 80 -10.36 -1.30 -5.88
CA GLY A 80 -8.98 -0.96 -5.54
C GLY A 80 -8.46 -1.80 -4.38
N VAL A 81 -7.17 -2.16 -4.43
CA VAL A 81 -6.47 -2.80 -3.32
C VAL A 81 -5.09 -2.16 -3.14
N SER A 82 -4.81 -1.63 -1.95
CA SER A 82 -3.47 -1.23 -1.54
C SER A 82 -2.81 -2.34 -0.72
N VAL A 83 -1.52 -2.61 -0.97
CA VAL A 83 -0.77 -3.67 -0.29
C VAL A 83 0.50 -3.09 0.31
N SER A 84 0.70 -3.30 1.61
CA SER A 84 1.85 -2.78 2.35
C SER A 84 2.50 -3.86 3.21
N TYR A 85 3.82 -3.99 3.12
CA TYR A 85 4.61 -4.91 3.95
C TYR A 85 5.26 -4.13 5.09
N ASP A 86 5.07 -4.56 6.35
CA ASP A 86 5.71 -3.96 7.54
C ASP A 86 7.19 -4.30 7.63
N TRP A 87 7.92 -3.77 6.65
CA TRP A 87 9.34 -3.94 6.48
C TRP A 87 10.12 -3.29 7.64
N VAL A 88 10.98 -4.07 8.28
CA VAL A 88 11.88 -3.60 9.33
C VAL A 88 13.32 -3.87 8.95
N LYS A 89 14.13 -2.81 8.82
CA LYS A 89 15.56 -2.92 8.51
C LYS A 89 16.26 -3.82 9.54
N GLY A 90 17.06 -4.77 9.05
CA GLY A 90 17.77 -5.74 9.89
C GLY A 90 16.93 -6.93 10.37
N LYS A 91 15.63 -6.97 10.06
CA LYS A 91 14.75 -8.13 10.30
C LYS A 91 14.17 -8.69 9.01
N SER A 92 13.67 -7.81 8.14
CA SER A 92 13.09 -8.16 6.85
C SER A 92 14.15 -8.40 5.78
N ASN A 93 13.80 -9.22 4.80
CA ASN A 93 14.60 -9.56 3.62
C ASN A 93 13.81 -9.27 2.33
N ILE A 94 14.49 -8.84 1.27
CA ILE A 94 13.89 -8.55 -0.04
C ILE A 94 13.16 -9.78 -0.61
N GLN A 95 13.59 -11.00 -0.25
CA GLN A 95 12.88 -12.23 -0.62
C GLN A 95 11.48 -12.33 0.00
N ASP A 96 11.20 -11.63 1.11
CA ASP A 96 9.89 -11.64 1.77
C ASP A 96 8.81 -11.01 0.90
N TYR A 97 9.16 -10.19 -0.10
CA TYR A 97 8.16 -9.63 -1.03
C TYR A 97 7.52 -10.70 -1.90
N THR A 98 8.24 -11.78 -2.21
CA THR A 98 7.65 -12.94 -2.90
C THR A 98 6.60 -13.57 -2.01
N LEU A 99 6.93 -13.81 -0.73
CA LEU A 99 5.98 -14.35 0.25
C LEU A 99 4.79 -13.42 0.48
N ALA A 100 5.03 -12.11 0.53
CA ALA A 100 3.98 -11.10 0.68
C ALA A 100 3.01 -11.11 -0.52
N ALA A 101 3.54 -11.26 -1.74
CA ALA A 101 2.72 -11.39 -2.94
C ALA A 101 1.91 -12.69 -2.94
N GLU A 102 2.54 -13.83 -2.60
CA GLU A 102 1.88 -15.14 -2.47
C GLU A 102 0.75 -15.10 -1.44
N ALA A 103 0.98 -14.48 -0.28
CA ALA A 103 -0.02 -14.33 0.77
C ALA A 103 -1.20 -13.42 0.36
N CYS A 104 -1.06 -12.57 -0.67
CA CYS A 104 -2.17 -11.79 -1.19
C CYS A 104 -3.02 -12.55 -2.23
N LEU A 105 -2.50 -13.64 -2.81
CA LEU A 105 -3.16 -14.36 -3.91
C LEU A 105 -4.56 -14.88 -3.58
N PRO A 106 -4.86 -15.43 -2.38
CA PRO A 106 -6.21 -15.88 -2.06
C PRO A 106 -7.23 -14.74 -2.13
N ILE A 107 -6.89 -13.60 -1.54
CA ILE A 107 -7.73 -12.40 -1.49
C ILE A 107 -7.93 -11.85 -2.91
N ILE A 108 -6.84 -11.65 -3.65
CA ILE A 108 -6.90 -11.09 -5.01
C ILE A 108 -7.72 -12.00 -5.95
N SER A 109 -7.49 -13.32 -5.89
CA SER A 109 -8.23 -14.30 -6.69
C SER A 109 -9.73 -14.28 -6.39
N ALA A 110 -10.08 -14.17 -5.10
CA ALA A 110 -11.47 -14.07 -4.68
C ALA A 110 -12.10 -12.75 -5.15
N ILE A 111 -11.42 -11.62 -5.02
CA ILE A 111 -11.91 -10.31 -5.52
C ILE A 111 -12.23 -10.39 -7.01
N ILE A 112 -11.30 -10.92 -7.81
CA ILE A 112 -11.50 -11.11 -9.25
C ILE A 112 -12.73 -11.99 -9.54
N THR A 113 -12.98 -12.99 -8.70
CA THR A 113 -14.16 -13.87 -8.81
C THR A 113 -15.45 -13.15 -8.48
N GLU A 114 -15.48 -12.32 -7.44
CA GLU A 114 -16.67 -11.53 -7.08
C GLU A 114 -16.96 -10.42 -8.11
N ILE A 115 -15.92 -9.80 -8.68
CA ILE A 115 -16.08 -8.83 -9.77
C ILE A 115 -16.73 -9.50 -10.99
N ARG A 116 -16.31 -10.72 -11.34
CA ARG A 116 -16.91 -11.51 -12.42
C ARG A 116 -18.39 -11.79 -12.20
N ASN A 117 -18.74 -12.09 -10.95
CA ASN A 117 -20.09 -12.44 -10.55
C ASN A 117 -20.95 -11.20 -10.26
N GLN A 118 -20.40 -9.98 -10.43
CA GLN A 118 -21.06 -8.72 -10.12
C GLN A 118 -21.53 -8.64 -8.65
N SER A 119 -20.80 -9.29 -7.75
CA SER A 119 -21.09 -9.40 -6.32
C SER A 119 -20.10 -8.63 -5.43
N TYR A 120 -19.00 -8.12 -6.00
CA TYR A 120 -18.06 -7.30 -5.24
C TYR A 120 -18.71 -5.97 -4.82
N PRO A 121 -18.63 -5.57 -3.54
CA PRO A 121 -19.32 -4.38 -3.05
C PRO A 121 -18.68 -3.11 -3.62
N SER A 122 -19.53 -2.14 -3.97
CA SER A 122 -19.11 -0.75 -4.18
C SER A 122 -19.14 0.01 -2.84
N GLY A 123 -18.46 1.15 -2.76
CA GLY A 123 -18.46 1.99 -1.56
C GLY A 123 -17.21 1.83 -0.66
N CYS A 124 -16.30 0.92 -0.99
CA CYS A 124 -14.98 0.86 -0.36
C CYS A 124 -13.91 0.24 -1.27
N PHE A 125 -12.66 0.33 -0.82
CA PHE A 125 -11.51 -0.40 -1.35
C PHE A 125 -10.79 -1.10 -0.18
N LEU A 126 -9.88 -2.04 -0.47
CA LEU A 126 -9.17 -2.79 0.56
C LEU A 126 -7.74 -2.26 0.79
N ASN A 127 -7.37 -2.10 2.05
CA ASN A 127 -5.98 -1.91 2.47
C ASN A 127 -5.48 -3.19 3.16
N ILE A 128 -4.54 -3.88 2.52
CA ILE A 128 -3.93 -5.13 2.99
C ILE A 128 -2.59 -4.84 3.64
N GLY A 129 -2.39 -5.40 4.82
CA GLY A 129 -1.16 -5.32 5.57
C GLY A 129 -0.51 -6.67 5.82
N LEU A 130 0.78 -6.78 5.50
CA LEU A 130 1.57 -7.98 5.74
C LEU A 130 2.51 -7.73 6.94
N PRO A 131 2.53 -8.62 7.95
CA PRO A 131 3.39 -8.47 9.12
C PRO A 131 4.86 -8.68 8.75
N THR A 132 5.80 -8.23 9.59
CA THR A 132 7.24 -8.39 9.36
C THR A 132 7.66 -9.84 9.12
N ASP A 133 7.06 -10.81 9.84
CA ASP A 133 7.29 -12.25 9.61
C ASP A 133 6.16 -12.82 8.75
N VAL A 134 6.23 -12.57 7.44
CA VAL A 134 5.20 -13.02 6.49
C VAL A 134 5.14 -14.54 6.43
N ALA A 135 6.27 -15.23 6.51
CA ALA A 135 6.34 -16.69 6.39
C ALA A 135 5.53 -17.40 7.49
N ASN A 136 5.55 -16.85 8.71
CA ASN A 136 4.87 -17.43 9.87
C ASN A 136 3.63 -16.62 10.30
N HIS A 137 2.97 -15.96 9.35
CA HIS A 137 1.77 -15.18 9.64
C HIS A 137 0.68 -16.05 10.30
N LYS A 138 -0.09 -15.48 11.25
CA LYS A 138 -1.14 -16.18 12.02
C LYS A 138 -2.46 -16.37 11.25
N GLY A 139 -2.44 -16.22 9.93
CA GLY A 139 -3.62 -16.14 9.07
C GLY A 139 -4.07 -14.70 8.79
N TYR A 140 -5.34 -14.54 8.41
CA TYR A 140 -5.93 -13.29 7.95
C TYR A 140 -6.98 -12.79 8.94
N LYS A 141 -7.05 -11.47 9.13
CA LYS A 141 -8.07 -10.82 9.97
C LYS A 141 -8.69 -9.65 9.25
N LEU A 142 -10.02 -9.59 9.31
CA LEU A 142 -10.75 -8.38 8.99
C LEU A 142 -10.51 -7.37 10.10
N THR A 143 -10.14 -6.15 9.73
CA THR A 143 -9.78 -5.08 10.67
C THR A 143 -10.50 -3.80 10.35
N ARG A 144 -10.54 -2.88 11.32
CA ARG A 144 -10.92 -1.49 11.09
C ARG A 144 -9.67 -0.61 11.03
N GLN A 145 -9.78 0.52 10.34
CA GLN A 145 -8.73 1.54 10.35
C GLN A 145 -8.56 2.08 11.77
N GLY A 146 -7.34 1.99 12.32
CA GLY A 146 -6.97 2.65 13.57
C GLY A 146 -6.69 4.15 13.43
N LYS A 147 -6.23 4.78 14.51
CA LYS A 147 -5.78 6.17 14.62
C LYS A 147 -4.27 6.27 14.87
N SER A 148 -3.56 5.14 14.87
CA SER A 148 -2.11 5.08 15.06
C SER A 148 -1.39 5.97 14.06
N ILE A 149 -0.44 6.78 14.54
CA ILE A 149 0.31 7.74 13.73
C ILE A 149 1.68 8.10 14.32
N TYR A 150 2.70 8.20 13.49
CA TYR A 150 3.95 8.88 13.79
C TYR A 150 3.76 10.39 13.66
N ARG A 151 3.89 11.10 14.78
CA ARG A 151 3.97 12.56 14.75
C ARG A 151 5.34 12.95 14.23
N MET A 152 5.34 13.82 13.24
CA MET A 152 6.54 14.24 12.55
C MET A 152 6.87 15.68 12.95
N GLY A 153 8.15 15.94 13.19
CA GLY A 153 8.73 17.25 13.41
C GLY A 153 9.83 17.55 12.40
N TRP A 154 10.44 18.71 12.55
CA TRP A 154 11.47 19.22 11.65
C TRP A 154 12.66 19.72 12.44
N ARG A 155 13.87 19.40 11.99
CA ARG A 155 15.13 19.95 12.50
C ARG A 155 15.83 20.67 11.36
N GLN A 156 16.26 21.92 11.58
CA GLN A 156 17.11 22.60 10.61
C GLN A 156 18.47 21.91 10.53
N VAL A 157 18.97 21.70 9.31
CA VAL A 157 20.29 21.10 9.05
C VAL A 157 21.13 22.07 8.23
N THR A 158 22.45 21.91 8.29
CA THR A 158 23.41 22.82 7.65
C THR A 158 23.82 22.39 6.25
N SER A 159 23.41 21.19 5.80
CA SER A 159 23.69 20.70 4.45
C SER A 159 22.63 19.73 3.93
N ASN A 160 22.49 19.66 2.61
CA ASN A 160 21.57 18.73 1.92
C ASN A 160 21.92 17.25 2.18
N ILE A 161 23.20 16.94 2.42
CA ILE A 161 23.66 15.58 2.74
C ILE A 161 23.08 15.10 4.09
N GLN A 162 22.97 16.01 5.06
CA GLN A 162 22.37 15.70 6.37
C GLN A 162 20.85 15.64 6.33
N GLY A 163 20.22 16.30 5.35
CA GLY A 163 18.78 16.29 5.13
C GLY A 163 18.20 14.90 4.85
N GLY A 164 19.02 13.99 4.31
CA GLY A 164 18.59 12.66 3.86
C GLY A 164 17.73 12.73 2.60
N LYS A 165 17.68 11.63 1.83
CA LYS A 165 16.77 11.51 0.68
C LYS A 165 15.38 11.14 1.22
N MET A 166 14.39 11.97 0.93
CA MET A 166 13.00 11.74 1.33
C MET A 166 12.41 10.65 0.42
N LEU A 167 12.22 9.44 0.94
CA LEU A 167 11.42 8.43 0.26
C LEU A 167 9.93 8.74 0.48
N SER A 168 9.11 8.52 -0.55
CA SER A 168 7.64 8.57 -0.46
C SER A 168 7.06 7.46 0.44
N THR A 169 7.91 6.51 0.86
CA THR A 169 7.60 5.52 1.89
C THR A 169 7.86 6.15 3.26
N MET A 170 6.96 5.98 4.23
CA MET A 170 7.12 6.55 5.58
C MET A 170 8.26 5.92 6.41
N THR A 171 9.15 5.16 5.78
CA THR A 171 10.36 4.56 6.36
C THR A 171 11.54 5.52 6.20
N MET A 172 12.23 5.83 7.31
CA MET A 172 13.47 6.61 7.28
C MET A 172 14.66 5.65 7.06
N ASP A 173 15.44 5.86 5.98
CA ASP A 173 16.77 5.29 5.83
C ASP A 173 17.83 6.17 6.52
N GLU A 174 18.82 5.53 7.16
CA GLU A 174 19.91 6.20 7.88
C GLU A 174 21.26 6.28 7.14
N ASP A 175 21.38 5.85 5.86
CA ASP A 175 22.69 5.83 5.18
C ASP A 175 22.77 6.62 3.85
N PRO A 176 23.90 7.31 3.57
CA PRO A 176 24.09 8.12 2.37
C PRO A 176 24.88 7.34 1.30
N ALA A 177 24.23 6.89 0.24
CA ALA A 177 24.92 6.49 -0.99
C ALA A 177 24.41 7.33 -2.18
N LEU A 178 25.35 8.06 -2.80
CA LEU A 178 25.18 9.02 -3.90
C LEU A 178 24.89 8.33 -5.24
N PRO A 179 24.26 9.06 -6.19
CA PRO A 179 25.01 9.40 -7.41
C PRO A 179 25.12 10.91 -7.62
N THR A 180 26.30 11.31 -8.09
CA THR A 180 26.68 12.61 -8.62
C THR A 180 25.93 12.94 -9.90
N ASP A 181 25.34 14.13 -9.93
CA ASP A 181 25.45 15.15 -11.00
C ASP A 181 24.17 15.98 -11.06
N ILE A 182 24.29 17.30 -10.84
CA ILE A 182 23.56 18.36 -11.54
C ILE A 182 24.28 19.68 -11.25
N ASP A 183 24.56 20.38 -12.35
CA ASP A 183 25.34 21.60 -12.51
C ASP A 183 25.02 22.74 -11.53
N ALA A 184 26.11 23.38 -11.10
CA ALA A 184 26.11 24.59 -10.31
C ALA A 184 25.92 25.82 -11.22
N SER A 185 24.78 26.50 -11.10
CA SER A 185 24.74 27.97 -11.07
C SER A 185 23.34 28.50 -10.73
N CYS A 186 23.13 28.85 -9.47
CA CYS A 186 22.26 29.98 -9.14
C CYS A 186 22.59 30.55 -7.76
N THR A 187 22.49 31.87 -7.70
CA THR A 187 22.84 32.84 -6.65
C THR A 187 22.63 32.42 -5.19
N SER A 188 23.57 32.86 -4.33
CA SER A 188 23.63 32.59 -2.89
C SER A 188 22.53 33.28 -2.09
N GLU A 189 21.33 32.71 -2.09
CA GLU A 189 20.42 32.88 -0.97
C GLU A 189 20.75 31.83 0.10
N LYS A 190 20.74 32.22 1.39
CA LYS A 190 20.92 31.26 2.49
C LYS A 190 19.75 30.28 2.48
N GLN A 191 19.89 29.19 1.75
CA GLN A 191 18.87 28.15 1.65
C GLN A 191 18.74 27.45 3.00
N LEU A 192 17.57 27.57 3.61
CA LEU A 192 17.26 26.85 4.85
C LEU A 192 16.91 25.41 4.48
N VAL A 193 17.67 24.47 5.03
CA VAL A 193 17.47 23.03 4.80
C VAL A 193 16.92 22.41 6.09
N PHE A 194 15.91 21.55 5.96
CA PHE A 194 15.28 20.88 7.09
C PHE A 194 15.25 19.37 6.88
N LYS A 195 15.48 18.64 7.98
CA LYS A 195 15.31 17.19 8.07
C LYS A 195 14.02 16.88 8.82
N ARG A 196 13.16 16.05 8.23
CA ARG A 196 11.97 15.52 8.89
C ARG A 196 12.36 14.43 9.88
N MET A 197 11.70 14.36 11.02
CA MET A 197 11.95 13.33 12.03
C MET A 197 10.70 12.91 12.76
N VAL A 198 10.69 11.67 13.23
CA VAL A 198 9.65 11.17 14.13
C VAL A 198 9.88 11.77 15.51
N ILE A 199 8.90 12.48 16.05
CA ILE A 199 8.95 13.08 17.38
C ILE A 199 8.15 12.28 18.41
N ALA A 200 7.13 11.54 17.96
CA ALA A 200 6.34 10.65 18.81
C ALA A 200 5.67 9.56 17.99
N LYS A 201 5.40 8.42 18.62
CA LYS A 201 4.50 7.38 18.10
C LYS A 201 3.23 7.40 18.93
N VAL A 202 2.09 7.62 18.27
CA VAL A 202 0.76 7.48 18.89
C VAL A 202 0.21 6.14 18.43
N ASN A 203 -0.12 5.28 19.38
CA ASN A 203 -0.75 3.98 19.12
C ASN A 203 -2.23 4.05 19.50
N ASP A 204 -3.04 3.23 18.83
CA ASP A 204 -4.41 2.96 19.26
C ASP A 204 -4.45 2.16 20.55
N ALA A 205 -5.52 2.37 21.32
CA ALA A 205 -5.87 1.55 22.48
C ALA A 205 -6.82 0.40 22.13
N GLU A 206 -7.36 0.37 20.90
CA GLU A 206 -8.35 -0.62 20.45
C GLU A 206 -7.67 -1.87 19.85
N ASP A 207 -8.11 -3.06 20.26
CA ASP A 207 -7.44 -4.32 19.96
C ASP A 207 -7.65 -4.86 18.53
N ASP A 208 -8.72 -4.46 17.83
CA ASP A 208 -9.07 -4.98 16.50
C ASP A 208 -8.77 -3.99 15.35
N THR A 209 -7.85 -3.06 15.61
CA THR A 209 -7.32 -2.15 14.60
C THR A 209 -6.28 -2.83 13.70
N ASP A 210 -6.17 -2.31 12.47
CA ASP A 210 -5.18 -2.72 11.49
C ASP A 210 -3.74 -2.73 12.03
N HIS A 211 -3.29 -1.64 12.66
CA HIS A 211 -1.93 -1.58 13.20
C HIS A 211 -1.68 -2.59 14.33
N ARG A 212 -2.67 -2.84 15.19
CA ARG A 212 -2.54 -3.76 16.33
C ARG A 212 -2.47 -5.21 15.88
N LEU A 213 -3.40 -5.65 15.05
CA LEU A 213 -3.45 -7.04 14.58
C LEU A 213 -2.28 -7.38 13.66
N LEU A 214 -1.75 -6.40 12.93
CA LEU A 214 -0.51 -6.56 12.20
C LEU A 214 0.69 -6.82 13.12
N GLN A 215 0.82 -6.06 14.22
CA GLN A 215 1.86 -6.29 15.23
C GLN A 215 1.71 -7.65 15.90
N ASP A 216 0.48 -8.14 16.04
CA ASP A 216 0.19 -9.48 16.54
C ASP A 216 0.53 -10.58 15.53
N GLY A 217 0.95 -10.24 14.31
CA GLY A 217 1.41 -11.18 13.28
C GLY A 217 0.31 -11.69 12.34
N TYR A 218 -0.84 -11.01 12.27
CA TYR A 218 -1.87 -11.31 11.28
C TYR A 218 -1.69 -10.51 9.99
N ILE A 219 -2.13 -11.09 8.89
CA ILE A 219 -2.39 -10.33 7.66
C ILE A 219 -3.70 -9.57 7.86
N THR A 220 -3.64 -8.24 7.78
CA THR A 220 -4.81 -7.40 8.03
C THR A 220 -5.51 -7.05 6.72
N VAL A 221 -6.83 -7.18 6.69
CA VAL A 221 -7.69 -6.79 5.56
C VAL A 221 -8.62 -5.71 6.07
N THR A 222 -8.39 -4.47 5.64
CA THR A 222 -9.15 -3.31 6.12
C THR A 222 -9.98 -2.72 4.97
N PRO A 223 -11.31 -2.79 5.02
CA PRO A 223 -12.17 -2.00 4.13
C PRO A 223 -12.08 -0.50 4.49
N VAL A 224 -11.79 0.34 3.50
CA VAL A 224 -11.65 1.80 3.66
C VAL A 224 -12.45 2.50 2.57
N ALA A 225 -13.10 3.63 2.87
CA ALA A 225 -13.72 4.51 1.88
C ALA A 225 -12.76 5.66 1.50
N ALA A 226 -13.25 6.72 0.85
CA ALA A 226 -12.44 7.87 0.45
C ALA A 226 -11.50 8.39 1.56
N LEU A 227 -12.09 8.94 2.63
CA LEU A 227 -11.40 9.49 3.79
C LEU A 227 -12.14 9.14 5.10
N SER A 228 -13.11 8.24 5.02
CA SER A 228 -13.92 7.74 6.12
C SER A 228 -13.74 6.22 6.24
N PRO A 229 -14.16 5.63 7.36
CA PRO A 229 -14.38 4.19 7.41
C PRO A 229 -15.31 3.73 6.28
N ALA A 230 -15.14 2.49 5.82
CA ALA A 230 -16.10 1.86 4.93
C ALA A 230 -17.49 1.85 5.55
N ASP A 231 -18.54 1.93 4.74
CA ASP A 231 -19.91 1.83 5.24
C ASP A 231 -20.19 0.46 5.84
N ILE A 232 -21.27 0.37 6.63
CA ILE A 232 -21.64 -0.85 7.34
C ILE A 232 -21.93 -2.03 6.40
N GLY A 233 -22.45 -1.78 5.20
CA GLY A 233 -22.72 -2.81 4.20
C GLY A 233 -21.45 -3.45 3.70
N CYS A 234 -20.44 -2.65 3.36
CA CYS A 234 -19.10 -3.14 3.01
C CYS A 234 -18.47 -3.94 4.16
N GLN A 235 -18.55 -3.42 5.40
CA GLN A 235 -17.99 -4.12 6.56
C GLN A 235 -18.64 -5.50 6.78
N LEU A 236 -19.97 -5.58 6.67
CA LEU A 236 -20.71 -6.83 6.80
C LEU A 236 -20.37 -7.80 5.67
N TYR A 237 -20.28 -7.31 4.42
CA TYR A 237 -19.86 -8.11 3.28
C TYR A 237 -18.52 -8.79 3.54
N PHE A 238 -17.49 -8.02 3.92
CA PHE A 238 -16.15 -8.57 4.12
C PHE A 238 -16.03 -9.45 5.37
N LYS A 239 -16.90 -9.24 6.37
CA LYS A 239 -16.99 -10.10 7.56
C LYS A 239 -17.42 -11.51 7.21
N ASP A 240 -18.37 -11.66 6.30
CA ASP A 240 -18.83 -12.97 5.84
C ASP A 240 -17.92 -13.55 4.75
N TRP A 241 -17.37 -12.67 3.89
CA TRP A 241 -16.56 -13.06 2.74
C TRP A 241 -15.17 -13.58 3.12
N LEU A 242 -14.43 -12.87 3.99
CA LEU A 242 -13.03 -13.19 4.26
C LEU A 242 -12.81 -14.62 4.81
N PRO A 243 -13.61 -15.12 5.78
CA PRO A 243 -13.46 -16.49 6.25
C PRO A 243 -13.58 -17.54 5.12
N ARG A 244 -14.55 -17.37 4.20
CA ARG A 244 -14.75 -18.29 3.08
C ARG A 244 -13.56 -18.32 2.13
N VAL A 245 -12.94 -17.17 1.89
CA VAL A 245 -11.74 -17.05 1.04
C VAL A 245 -10.57 -17.82 1.65
N VAL A 246 -10.36 -17.65 2.96
CA VAL A 246 -9.24 -18.27 3.68
C VAL A 246 -9.42 -19.78 3.83
N GLU A 247 -10.64 -20.24 4.12
CA GLU A 247 -10.98 -21.67 4.17
C GLU A 247 -10.77 -22.36 2.81
N CYS A 248 -11.20 -21.73 1.71
CA CYS A 248 -11.02 -22.29 0.37
C CYS A 248 -9.54 -22.37 -0.03
N SER A 249 -8.70 -21.46 0.47
CA SER A 249 -7.25 -21.44 0.21
C SER A 249 -6.42 -22.42 1.05
N SER A 250 -6.97 -22.92 2.17
CA SER A 250 -6.31 -23.87 3.08
C SER A 250 -6.65 -25.33 2.78
N SER A 251 -7.56 -25.58 1.84
CA SER A 251 -7.82 -26.91 1.31
C SER A 251 -6.73 -27.27 0.30
N PRO A 252 -5.94 -28.33 0.51
CA PRO A 252 -4.98 -28.77 -0.50
C PRO A 252 -5.76 -29.18 -1.74
N ALA A 253 -5.41 -28.61 -2.88
CA ALA A 253 -5.89 -29.08 -4.17
C ALA A 253 -5.64 -30.59 -4.27
N LEU A 254 -6.72 -31.36 -4.35
CA LEU A 254 -6.74 -32.78 -4.69
C LEU A 254 -6.28 -32.99 -6.14
#